data_AF-A0A1J1AAA7-F1
#
_entry.id   AF-A0A1J1AAA7-F1
#
_cell.length_a   1.000
_cell.length_b   1.000
_cell.length_c   1.000
_cell.angle_alpha   90.00
_cell.angle_beta   90.00
_cell.angle_gamma   90.00
#
_symmetry.space_group_name_H-M   'P 1'
#
loop_
_entity.id
_entity.type
_entity.pdbx_description
1 polymer ?
#
loop_
_entity_poly.entity_id
_entity_poly.type
_entity_poly.pdbx_seq_one_letter_code
_entity_poly.pdbx_strand_id
1 'polypeptide(L)'
;MVSMAHSESRCTPIPAENASCLDRIREARWPDGVRCPYCSSSFTIKKGTSRKETQRYQCQNCDRGFTDLTGTVFENHQLSVSEMCYIVTQTDSESITSIASDLDRSYKTVLNFVHDLRSAAGSDSPALSDLVG
;
A
#
# COMPACT_ATOMS: atom_id res chain seq x y z
N MET A 1 40.74 22.72 9.78
CA MET A 1 40.03 21.44 9.56
C MET A 1 38.57 21.60 9.97
N VAL A 2 37.78 22.27 9.15
CA VAL A 2 36.31 22.25 9.27
C VAL A 2 35.78 22.10 7.84
N SER A 3 35.72 20.84 7.40
CA SER A 3 34.94 20.48 6.22
C SER A 3 33.55 20.14 6.73
N MET A 4 32.62 21.10 6.62
CA MET A 4 31.21 20.81 6.89
C MET A 4 30.69 19.87 5.81
N ALA A 5 30.06 18.81 6.27
CA ALA A 5 29.48 17.76 5.45
C ALA A 5 28.48 18.33 4.44
N HIS A 6 28.44 17.66 3.30
CA HIS A 6 27.71 18.04 2.11
C HIS A 6 26.21 18.23 2.40
N SER A 7 25.69 19.38 1.97
CA SER A 7 24.29 19.57 1.65
C SER A 7 23.94 18.68 0.45
N GLU A 8 23.60 17.43 0.70
CA GLU A 8 23.00 16.58 -0.32
C GLU A 8 21.50 16.84 -0.33
N SER A 9 21.07 17.60 -1.33
CA SER A 9 19.68 17.66 -1.77
C SER A 9 19.16 16.23 -1.92
N ARG A 10 18.29 15.79 -1.01
CA ARG A 10 17.50 14.58 -1.22
C ARG A 10 16.51 14.86 -2.35
N CYS A 11 16.96 14.70 -3.59
CA CYS A 11 16.08 14.31 -4.67
C CYS A 11 15.75 12.84 -4.46
N THR A 12 14.91 12.53 -3.47
CA THR A 12 14.39 11.19 -3.28
C THR A 12 13.53 10.87 -4.49
N PRO A 13 13.77 9.74 -5.20
CA PRO A 13 12.89 9.34 -6.30
C PRO A 13 11.48 9.13 -5.75
N ILE A 14 10.50 9.80 -6.36
CA ILE A 14 9.06 9.55 -6.19
C ILE A 14 8.82 8.03 -6.30
N PRO A 15 7.87 7.44 -5.53
CA PRO A 15 7.86 6.01 -5.29
C PRO A 15 7.75 5.17 -6.56
N ALA A 16 8.29 3.96 -6.48
CA ALA A 16 8.17 2.88 -7.46
C ALA A 16 6.80 2.88 -8.17
N GLU A 17 6.81 2.62 -9.47
CA GLU A 17 5.60 2.58 -10.31
C GLU A 17 4.49 1.74 -9.65
N ASN A 18 3.24 2.23 -9.68
CA ASN A 18 2.09 1.59 -9.01
C ASN A 18 1.99 0.08 -9.30
N ALA A 19 2.37 -0.34 -10.52
CA ALA A 19 2.39 -1.73 -10.95
C ALA A 19 3.25 -2.61 -10.02
N SER A 20 4.48 -2.20 -9.72
CA SER A 20 5.39 -2.96 -8.84
C SER A 20 4.80 -3.13 -7.43
N CYS A 21 4.11 -2.11 -6.95
CA CYS A 21 3.43 -2.15 -5.67
C CYS A 21 2.22 -3.05 -5.62
N LEU A 22 1.34 -2.95 -6.64
CA LEU A 22 0.16 -3.80 -6.74
C LEU A 22 0.54 -5.27 -6.87
N ASP A 23 1.63 -5.58 -7.58
CA ASP A 23 2.10 -6.96 -7.71
C ASP A 23 2.59 -7.50 -6.37
N ARG A 24 3.37 -6.74 -5.60
CA ARG A 24 3.75 -7.13 -4.23
C ARG A 24 2.55 -7.34 -3.31
N ILE A 25 1.54 -6.47 -3.41
CA ILE A 25 0.27 -6.62 -2.65
C ILE A 25 -0.43 -7.93 -3.06
N ARG A 26 -0.54 -8.21 -4.37
CA ARG A 26 -1.18 -9.44 -4.87
C ARG A 26 -0.43 -10.69 -4.44
N GLU A 27 0.89 -10.71 -4.53
CA GLU A 27 1.73 -11.84 -4.14
C GLU A 27 1.62 -12.13 -2.65
N ALA A 28 1.67 -11.10 -1.80
CA ALA A 28 1.52 -11.24 -0.36
C ALA A 28 0.12 -11.74 0.02
N ARG A 29 -0.92 -11.27 -0.69
CA ARG A 29 -2.32 -11.58 -0.39
C ARG A 29 -2.77 -12.94 -0.90
N TRP A 30 -2.35 -13.27 -2.11
CA TRP A 30 -2.85 -14.42 -2.86
C TRP A 30 -1.68 -15.21 -3.50
N PRO A 31 -0.79 -15.79 -2.69
CA PRO A 31 0.37 -16.52 -3.21
C PRO A 31 -0.05 -17.71 -4.11
N ASP A 32 -1.20 -18.33 -3.80
CA ASP A 32 -1.76 -19.48 -4.53
C ASP A 32 -2.91 -19.07 -5.48
N GLY A 33 -3.00 -17.79 -5.82
CA GLY A 33 -4.03 -17.25 -6.72
C GLY A 33 -5.22 -16.61 -6.00
N VAL A 34 -5.95 -15.79 -6.77
CA VAL A 34 -6.95 -14.85 -6.27
C VAL A 34 -8.12 -15.56 -5.59
N ARG A 35 -8.44 -15.14 -4.36
CA ARG A 35 -9.61 -15.61 -3.60
C ARG A 35 -10.52 -14.46 -3.23
N CYS A 36 -11.83 -14.70 -3.32
CA CYS A 36 -12.82 -13.71 -2.93
C CYS A 36 -12.72 -13.40 -1.43
N PRO A 37 -12.56 -12.14 -1.01
CA PRO A 37 -12.44 -11.80 0.41
C PRO A 37 -13.74 -11.99 1.19
N TYR A 38 -14.88 -12.16 0.51
CA TYR A 38 -16.19 -12.32 1.16
C TYR A 38 -16.60 -13.78 1.38
N CYS A 39 -16.12 -14.70 0.55
CA CYS A 39 -16.54 -16.12 0.60
C CYS A 39 -15.41 -17.13 0.35
N SER A 40 -14.17 -16.66 0.22
CA SER A 40 -12.94 -17.46 0.01
C SER A 40 -12.89 -18.30 -1.27
N SER A 41 -13.92 -18.22 -2.12
CA SER A 41 -13.97 -18.90 -3.41
C SER A 41 -12.87 -18.39 -4.36
N SER A 42 -12.20 -19.32 -5.03
CA SER A 42 -11.27 -19.02 -6.13
C SER A 42 -11.97 -18.78 -7.47
N PHE A 43 -13.29 -19.01 -7.55
CA PHE A 43 -14.05 -18.83 -8.79
C PHE A 43 -14.32 -17.34 -9.03
N THR A 44 -13.34 -16.69 -9.64
CA THR A 44 -13.29 -15.24 -9.84
C THR A 44 -12.92 -14.92 -11.29
N ILE A 45 -13.43 -13.81 -11.81
CA ILE A 45 -13.10 -13.30 -13.14
C ILE A 45 -12.61 -11.86 -13.07
N LYS A 46 -11.67 -11.49 -13.94
CA LYS A 46 -11.14 -10.13 -14.07
C LYS A 46 -12.13 -9.23 -14.81
N LYS A 47 -12.33 -8.00 -14.32
CA LYS A 47 -13.26 -6.98 -14.84
C LYS A 47 -12.55 -5.64 -15.10
N GLY A 48 -11.39 -5.70 -15.74
CA GLY A 48 -10.55 -4.53 -16.03
C GLY A 48 -9.94 -3.92 -14.76
N THR A 49 -9.48 -2.68 -14.84
CA THR A 49 -8.82 -1.96 -13.74
C THR A 49 -9.69 -0.83 -13.19
N SER A 50 -9.41 -0.40 -11.96
CA SER A 50 -10.01 0.80 -11.37
C SER A 50 -9.23 2.06 -11.77
N ARG A 51 -9.71 3.23 -11.33
CA ARG A 51 -8.97 4.50 -11.49
C ARG A 51 -7.62 4.53 -10.79
N LYS A 52 -7.42 3.69 -9.76
CA LYS A 52 -6.15 3.53 -9.05
C LYS A 52 -5.30 2.38 -9.62
N GLU A 53 -5.59 1.95 -10.85
CA GLU A 53 -4.88 0.85 -11.54
C GLU A 53 -5.02 -0.52 -10.88
N THR A 54 -5.81 -0.64 -9.81
CA THR A 54 -6.11 -1.92 -9.14
C THR A 54 -6.94 -2.80 -10.07
N GLN A 55 -6.61 -4.09 -10.14
CA GLN A 55 -7.42 -5.09 -10.82
C GLN A 55 -8.79 -5.20 -10.12
N ARG A 56 -9.86 -5.16 -10.92
CA ARG A 56 -11.22 -5.43 -10.47
C ARG A 56 -11.54 -6.90 -10.72
N TYR A 57 -12.17 -7.53 -9.75
CA TYR A 57 -12.60 -8.92 -9.80
C TYR A 57 -14.09 -9.01 -9.55
N GLN A 58 -14.71 -10.04 -10.11
CA GLN A 58 -16.07 -10.45 -9.80
C GLN A 58 -16.04 -11.90 -9.33
N CYS A 59 -16.51 -12.17 -8.12
CA CYS A 59 -16.71 -13.53 -7.64
C CYS A 59 -17.94 -14.12 -8.33
N GLN A 60 -17.80 -15.35 -8.84
CA GLN A 60 -18.89 -16.10 -9.47
C GLN A 60 -19.67 -16.99 -8.48
N ASN A 61 -19.23 -17.07 -7.21
CA ASN A 61 -19.91 -17.84 -6.16
C ASN A 61 -20.86 -16.98 -5.31
N CYS A 62 -20.50 -15.72 -5.03
CA CYS A 62 -21.30 -14.82 -4.19
C CYS A 62 -21.70 -13.51 -4.90
N ASP A 63 -21.37 -13.38 -6.18
CA ASP A 63 -21.70 -12.22 -7.03
C ASP A 63 -21.20 -10.86 -6.54
N ARG A 64 -20.25 -10.82 -5.61
CA ARG A 64 -19.63 -9.58 -5.14
C ARG A 64 -18.39 -9.21 -5.96
N GLY A 65 -18.29 -7.92 -6.26
CA GLY A 65 -17.09 -7.30 -6.82
C GLY A 65 -16.07 -6.95 -5.74
N PHE A 66 -14.79 -7.10 -6.04
CA PHE A 66 -13.68 -6.70 -5.17
C PHE A 66 -12.46 -6.27 -5.99
N THR A 67 -11.47 -5.64 -5.34
CA THR A 67 -10.20 -5.26 -5.95
C THR A 67 -9.02 -5.85 -5.17
N ASP A 68 -7.80 -5.64 -5.67
CA ASP A 68 -6.57 -5.97 -4.93
C ASP A 68 -6.56 -5.41 -3.51
N LEU A 69 -7.21 -4.26 -3.29
CA LEU A 69 -7.19 -3.51 -2.02
C LEU A 69 -8.45 -3.73 -1.17
N THR A 70 -9.46 -4.44 -1.65
CA THR A 70 -10.71 -4.61 -0.90
C THR A 70 -10.44 -5.30 0.43
N GLY A 71 -10.84 -4.70 1.55
CA GLY A 71 -10.64 -5.25 2.90
C GLY A 71 -9.20 -5.17 3.41
N THR A 72 -8.33 -4.37 2.79
CA THR A 72 -6.95 -4.16 3.24
C THR A 72 -6.77 -2.75 3.80
N VAL A 73 -5.67 -2.51 4.51
CA VAL A 73 -5.31 -1.15 4.98
C VAL A 73 -5.12 -0.15 3.85
N PHE A 74 -4.94 -0.62 2.62
CA PHE A 74 -4.77 0.23 1.44
C PHE A 74 -6.11 0.71 0.87
N GLU A 75 -7.23 0.21 1.39
CA GLU A 75 -8.56 0.59 0.93
C GLU A 75 -8.92 2.03 1.33
N ASN A 76 -9.68 2.74 0.48
CA ASN A 76 -10.32 4.02 0.81
C ASN A 76 -9.41 5.21 1.23
N HIS A 77 -8.10 5.14 1.00
CA HIS A 77 -7.23 6.30 1.21
C HIS A 77 -7.23 7.29 0.03
N GLN A 78 -6.93 8.57 0.29
CA GLN A 78 -6.69 9.55 -0.78
C GLN A 78 -5.31 9.38 -1.43
N LEU A 79 -4.42 8.64 -0.77
CA LEU A 79 -3.10 8.26 -1.28
C LEU A 79 -3.25 7.27 -2.45
N SER A 80 -2.35 7.40 -3.42
CA SER A 80 -2.11 6.40 -4.45
C SER A 80 -1.46 5.15 -3.84
N VAL A 81 -1.46 4.06 -4.60
CA VAL A 81 -0.90 2.79 -4.13
C VAL A 81 0.62 2.90 -3.97
N SER A 82 1.30 3.56 -4.91
CA SER A 82 2.73 3.90 -4.81
C SER A 82 3.07 4.71 -3.55
N GLU A 83 2.28 5.74 -3.23
CA GLU A 83 2.50 6.53 -2.00
C GLU A 83 2.32 5.69 -0.73
N MET A 84 1.28 4.86 -0.66
CA MET A 84 1.05 4.00 0.50
C MET A 84 2.17 2.97 0.68
N CYS A 85 2.61 2.32 -0.40
CA CYS A 85 3.78 1.45 -0.36
C CYS A 85 5.02 2.15 0.17
N TYR A 86 5.29 3.37 -0.31
CA TYR A 86 6.44 4.13 0.12
C TYR A 86 6.41 4.37 1.63
N ILE A 87 5.25 4.78 2.16
CA ILE A 87 5.07 4.97 3.60
C ILE A 87 5.34 3.65 4.34
N VAL A 88 4.79 2.52 3.87
CA VAL A 88 5.05 1.20 4.47
C VAL A 88 6.55 0.88 4.49
N THR A 89 7.30 1.19 3.42
CA THR A 89 8.73 0.89 3.36
C THR A 89 9.63 1.83 4.16
N GLN A 90 9.19 3.07 4.42
CA GLN A 90 10.01 4.09 5.07
C GLN A 90 9.64 4.37 6.52
N THR A 91 8.47 3.92 6.99
CA THR A 91 8.01 4.26 8.35
C THR A 91 8.89 3.70 9.47
N ASP A 92 9.76 2.73 9.18
CA ASP A 92 10.73 2.17 10.13
C ASP A 92 12.06 2.94 10.17
N SER A 93 12.40 3.64 9.09
CA SER A 93 13.69 4.32 8.89
C SER A 93 13.59 5.85 9.00
N GLU A 94 12.44 6.42 8.64
CA GLU A 94 12.24 7.86 8.53
C GLU A 94 11.13 8.39 9.43
N SER A 95 11.26 9.67 9.79
CA SER A 95 10.19 10.37 10.50
C SER A 95 8.99 10.62 9.57
N ILE A 96 7.78 10.61 10.14
CA ILE A 96 6.53 10.94 9.43
C ILE A 96 6.62 12.31 8.76
N THR A 97 7.33 13.28 9.37
CA THR A 97 7.58 14.60 8.79
C THR A 97 8.43 14.55 7.52
N SER A 98 9.45 13.68 7.47
CA SER A 98 10.29 13.48 6.28
C SER A 98 9.45 12.87 5.17
N ILE A 99 8.75 11.77 5.46
CA ILE A 99 7.89 11.06 4.52
C ILE A 99 6.80 11.98 3.94
N ALA A 100 6.19 12.83 4.77
CA ALA A 100 5.19 13.80 4.33
C ALA A 100 5.78 14.84 3.36
N SER A 101 7.00 15.32 3.64
CA SER A 101 7.71 16.26 2.76
C SER A 101 8.07 15.60 1.42
N ASP A 102 8.56 14.36 1.44
CA ASP A 102 8.99 13.62 0.25
C ASP A 102 7.83 13.32 -0.70
N LEU A 103 6.63 13.08 -0.15
CA LEU A 103 5.42 12.81 -0.94
C LEU A 103 4.62 14.07 -1.30
N ASP A 104 5.04 15.26 -0.87
CA ASP A 104 4.24 16.50 -0.94
C ASP A 104 2.82 16.32 -0.37
N ARG A 105 2.73 15.67 0.81
CA ARG A 105 1.47 15.40 1.52
C ARG A 105 1.44 16.07 2.87
N SER A 106 0.23 16.29 3.37
CA SER A 106 0.08 16.79 4.74
C SER A 106 0.57 15.75 5.75
N TYR A 107 1.25 16.22 6.80
CA TYR A 107 1.67 15.38 7.92
C TYR A 107 0.51 14.52 8.46
N LYS A 108 -0.68 15.10 8.57
CA LYS A 108 -1.89 14.41 9.06
C LYS A 108 -2.31 13.26 8.14
N THR A 109 -2.21 13.41 6.81
CA THR A 109 -2.54 12.35 5.85
C THR A 109 -1.62 11.15 6.03
N VAL A 110 -0.32 11.39 6.15
CA VAL A 110 0.68 10.32 6.36
C VAL A 110 0.52 9.69 7.74
N LEU A 111 0.38 10.51 8.80
CA LEU A 111 0.19 10.04 10.17
C LEU A 111 -1.05 9.15 10.31
N ASN A 112 -2.19 9.55 9.73
CA ASN A 112 -3.41 8.75 9.75
C ASN A 112 -3.17 7.36 9.13
N PHE A 113 -2.54 7.31 7.96
CA PHE A 113 -2.22 6.05 7.31
C PHE A 113 -1.27 5.19 8.17
N VAL A 114 -0.24 5.78 8.78
CA VAL A 114 0.66 5.07 9.71
C VAL A 114 -0.10 4.51 10.92
N HIS A 115 -1.10 5.23 11.44
CA HIS A 115 -1.96 4.70 12.51
C HIS A 115 -2.79 3.50 12.05
N ASP A 116 -3.34 3.55 10.84
CA ASP A 116 -4.09 2.43 10.27
C ASP A 116 -3.18 1.20 10.05
N LEU A 117 -1.94 1.41 9.57
CA LEU A 117 -0.91 0.37 9.45
C LEU A 117 -0.64 -0.31 10.79
N ARG A 118 -0.36 0.47 11.84
CA ARG A 118 -0.05 -0.05 13.18
C ARG A 118 -1.25 -0.77 13.81
N SER A 119 -2.45 -0.28 13.55
CA SER A 119 -3.69 -0.89 14.05
C SER A 119 -3.96 -2.26 13.40
N ALA A 120 -3.61 -2.42 12.13
CA ALA A 120 -3.75 -3.69 11.41
C ALA A 120 -2.64 -4.69 11.76
N ALA A 121 -1.40 -4.22 11.92
CA ALA A 121 -0.22 -5.07 12.12
C ALA A 121 -0.13 -5.72 13.51
N GLY A 122 -0.84 -5.19 14.50
CA GLY A 122 -0.75 -5.63 15.90
C GLY A 122 0.65 -5.56 16.53
N SER A 123 1.65 -4.98 15.84
CA SER A 123 3.07 -4.97 16.20
C SER A 123 3.79 -3.73 15.63
N ASP A 124 5.02 -3.48 16.11
CA ASP A 124 5.79 -2.28 15.79
C ASP A 124 6.37 -2.24 14.36
N SER A 125 6.35 -3.35 13.61
CA SER A 125 6.89 -3.44 12.24
C SER A 125 6.03 -4.40 11.37
N PRO A 126 5.08 -3.88 10.59
CA PRO A 126 4.15 -4.69 9.80
C PRO A 126 4.82 -5.39 8.61
N ALA A 127 4.61 -6.69 8.43
CA ALA A 127 4.86 -7.31 7.14
C ALA A 127 3.72 -6.99 6.16
N LEU A 128 4.01 -6.98 4.85
CA LEU A 128 2.96 -6.76 3.84
C LEU A 128 1.82 -7.78 3.95
N SER A 129 2.12 -9.03 4.35
CA SER A 129 1.11 -10.07 4.62
C SER A 129 0.10 -9.66 5.70
N ASP A 130 0.55 -8.93 6.72
CA ASP A 130 -0.31 -8.52 7.86
C ASP A 130 -1.27 -7.38 7.47
N LEU A 131 -0.94 -6.69 6.38
CA LEU A 131 -1.66 -5.51 5.91
C LEU A 131 -2.69 -5.84 4.81
N VAL A 132 -2.55 -6.99 4.16
CA VAL A 132 -3.33 -7.34 2.96
C VAL A 132 -4.38 -8.42 3.16
N GLY A 133 -4.46 -9.06 4.33
CA GLY A 133 -5.61 -9.87 4.78
C GLY A 133 -5.98 -11.08 3.92
#